data_AF-A0A1Q7IZG2-F1
#
_entry.id   AF-A0A1Q7IZG2-F1
#
_cell.length_a   1.000
_cell.length_b   1.000
_cell.length_c   1.000
_cell.angle_alpha   90.00
_cell.angle_beta   90.00
_cell.angle_gamma   90.00
#
_symmetry.space_group_name_H-M   'P 1'
#
loop_
_entity.id
_entity.type
_entity.pdbx_description
1 polymer ?
#
loop_
_entity_poly.entity_id
_entity_poly.type
_entity_poly.pdbx_seq_one_letter_code
_entity_poly.pdbx_strand_id
1 'polypeptide(L)'
;MVSERNGHMITRKNQSALSSQEWADLIDAINQTHGVGAKAPAYRAFVKVHERAMNPTDMQGMAWGVHTMGPMMRGRNFLSWHRQFVLRLELRLQKVHAAVTIPYWDAVTDRSIPKPLDDSALLVSWGVTRD
;
A
#
# COMPACT_ATOMS: atom_id res chain seq x y z
N MET A 1 12.93 -8.33 -8.10
CA MET A 1 12.23 -8.80 -9.32
C MET A 1 12.05 -7.58 -10.18
N VAL A 2 12.90 -7.44 -11.19
CA VAL A 2 12.79 -6.38 -12.19
C VAL A 2 11.70 -6.82 -13.16
N SER A 3 10.70 -5.97 -13.38
CA SER A 3 9.65 -6.21 -14.37
C SER A 3 9.78 -5.12 -15.41
N GLU A 4 10.26 -5.49 -16.60
CA GLU A 4 10.48 -4.57 -17.71
C GLU A 4 9.17 -4.32 -18.45
N ARG A 5 8.73 -3.06 -18.49
CA ARG A 5 7.78 -2.55 -19.49
C ARG A 5 8.32 -1.21 -20.00
N ASN A 6 8.66 -1.17 -21.29
CA ASN A 6 9.06 0.02 -22.07
C ASN A 6 10.30 0.81 -21.61
N GLY A 7 11.43 0.14 -21.36
CA GLY A 7 12.74 0.82 -21.27
C GLY A 7 12.95 1.70 -20.03
N HIS A 8 12.04 1.68 -19.05
CA HIS A 8 12.20 2.35 -17.77
C HIS A 8 12.28 1.30 -16.66
N MET A 9 13.45 1.13 -16.04
CA MET A 9 13.60 0.21 -14.91
C MET A 9 12.83 0.74 -13.70
N ILE A 10 11.67 0.16 -13.43
CA ILE A 10 10.84 0.50 -12.28
C ILE A 10 11.51 -0.04 -11.00
N THR A 11 12.00 0.88 -10.16
CA THR A 11 12.74 0.57 -8.93
C THR A 11 12.01 1.15 -7.71
N ARG A 12 11.73 0.33 -6.71
CA ARG A 12 11.21 0.82 -5.41
C ARG A 12 12.35 1.47 -4.63
N LYS A 13 12.21 2.77 -4.38
CA LYS A 13 13.20 3.58 -3.63
C LYS A 13 12.92 3.54 -2.13
N ASN A 14 13.95 3.87 -1.34
CA ASN A 14 13.72 4.30 0.04
C ASN A 14 12.90 5.59 0.01
N GLN A 15 11.91 5.72 0.89
CA GLN A 15 11.05 6.90 1.01
C GLN A 15 11.86 8.21 1.13
N SER A 16 13.00 8.16 1.83
CA SER A 16 13.87 9.32 2.06
C SER A 16 14.63 9.77 0.81
N ALA A 17 14.69 8.92 -0.21
CA ALA A 17 15.34 9.19 -1.49
C ALA A 17 14.35 9.61 -2.59
N LEU A 18 13.06 9.74 -2.27
CA LEU A 18 12.08 10.29 -3.20
C LEU A 18 12.28 11.80 -3.34
N SER A 19 12.28 12.26 -4.58
CA SER A 19 12.18 13.69 -4.90
C SER A 19 10.79 14.25 -4.54
N SER A 20 10.68 15.57 -4.45
CA SER A 20 9.39 16.23 -4.22
C SER A 20 8.34 15.88 -5.28
N GLN A 21 8.76 15.70 -6.54
CA GLN A 21 7.85 15.31 -7.62
C GLN A 21 7.36 13.87 -7.44
N GLU A 22 8.25 12.94 -7.06
CA GLU A 22 7.85 11.55 -6.82
C GLU A 22 6.88 11.42 -5.64
N TRP A 23 7.06 12.23 -4.60
CA TRP A 23 6.08 12.35 -3.51
C TRP A 23 4.74 12.90 -3.99
N ALA A 24 4.76 13.96 -4.80
CA ALA A 24 3.55 14.54 -5.36
C ALA A 24 2.77 13.54 -6.22
N ASP A 25 3.47 12.81 -7.11
CA ASP A 25 2.86 11.80 -7.99
C ASP A 25 2.28 10.63 -7.18
N LEU A 26 2.99 10.18 -6.13
CA LEU A 26 2.51 9.12 -5.24
C LEU A 26 1.23 9.55 -4.49
N ILE A 27 1.22 10.75 -3.92
CA ILE A 27 0.08 11.30 -3.17
C ILE A 27 -1.11 11.53 -4.10
N ASP A 28 -0.90 12.07 -5.29
CA ASP A 28 -1.97 12.23 -6.28
C ASP A 28 -2.54 10.87 -6.71
N ALA A 29 -1.70 9.86 -6.97
CA ALA A 29 -2.18 8.51 -7.28
C ALA A 29 -3.05 7.91 -6.15
N ILE A 30 -2.69 8.15 -4.88
CA ILE A 30 -3.50 7.73 -3.73
C ILE A 30 -4.83 8.49 -3.71
N ASN A 31 -4.81 9.82 -3.84
CA ASN A 31 -6.01 10.66 -3.84
C ASN A 31 -7.01 10.25 -4.93
N GLN A 32 -6.51 10.02 -6.15
CA GLN A 32 -7.31 9.58 -7.30
C GLN A 32 -7.86 8.16 -7.15
N THR A 33 -7.32 7.35 -6.23
CA THR A 33 -7.81 5.99 -5.94
C THR A 33 -8.67 5.90 -4.67
N HIS A 34 -8.62 6.89 -3.78
CA HIS A 34 -9.29 6.88 -2.48
C HIS A 34 -10.82 7.14 -2.55
N GLY A 35 -11.24 8.12 -3.36
CA GLY A 35 -12.61 8.66 -3.34
C GLY A 35 -13.76 7.68 -3.67
N VAL A 36 -15.00 8.06 -3.31
CA VAL A 36 -16.22 7.27 -3.61
C VAL A 36 -16.47 7.09 -5.12
N GLY A 37 -16.04 8.06 -5.94
CA GLY A 37 -16.09 7.99 -7.41
C GLY A 37 -14.84 7.39 -8.08
N ALA A 38 -13.86 6.89 -7.32
CA ALA A 38 -12.61 6.38 -7.89
C ALA A 38 -12.87 5.14 -8.77
N LYS A 39 -12.19 5.09 -9.93
CA LYS A 39 -12.25 3.94 -10.85
C LYS A 39 -11.82 2.65 -10.12
N ALA A 40 -12.56 1.57 -10.35
CA ALA A 40 -12.26 0.27 -9.77
C ALA A 40 -10.94 -0.30 -10.30
N PRO A 41 -10.19 -1.07 -9.47
CA PRO A 41 -10.36 -1.20 -8.03
C PRO A 41 -9.98 0.12 -7.32
N ALA A 42 -10.87 0.62 -6.46
CA ALA A 42 -10.58 1.76 -5.60
C ALA A 42 -9.76 1.32 -4.37
N TYR A 43 -9.12 2.25 -3.66
CA TYR A 43 -8.30 1.99 -2.48
C TYR A 43 -9.05 1.15 -1.43
N ARG A 44 -10.34 1.45 -1.19
CA ARG A 44 -11.22 0.68 -0.29
C ARG A 44 -11.32 -0.82 -0.62
N ALA A 45 -11.13 -1.23 -1.87
CA ALA A 45 -11.14 -2.65 -2.23
C ALA A 45 -9.89 -3.38 -1.69
N PHE A 46 -8.75 -2.68 -1.66
CA PHE A 46 -7.51 -3.18 -1.04
C PHE A 46 -7.64 -3.24 0.48
N VAL A 47 -8.22 -2.21 1.10
CA VAL A 47 -8.53 -2.23 2.55
C VAL A 47 -9.43 -3.42 2.88
N LYS A 48 -10.53 -3.58 2.14
CA LYS A 48 -11.50 -4.67 2.37
C LYS A 48 -10.89 -6.07 2.23
N VAL A 49 -10.00 -6.30 1.26
CA VAL A 49 -9.38 -7.64 1.13
C VAL A 49 -8.41 -7.93 2.28
N HIS A 50 -7.70 -6.93 2.78
CA HIS A 50 -6.85 -7.10 3.96
C HIS A 50 -7.68 -7.28 5.24
N GLU A 51 -8.74 -6.49 5.42
CA GLU A 51 -9.69 -6.63 6.54
C GLU A 51 -10.27 -8.06 6.62
N ARG A 52 -10.72 -8.61 5.49
CA ARG A 52 -11.19 -10.01 5.42
C ARG A 52 -10.14 -11.02 5.86
N ALA A 53 -8.87 -10.78 5.52
CA ALA A 53 -7.76 -11.66 5.92
C ALA A 53 -7.45 -11.58 7.43
N MET A 54 -7.91 -10.54 8.11
CA MET A 54 -7.72 -10.28 9.54
C MET A 54 -8.97 -10.58 10.38
N ASN A 55 -10.15 -10.70 9.76
CA ASN A 55 -11.41 -10.86 10.48
C ASN A 55 -11.62 -12.32 10.93
N PRO A 56 -11.60 -12.62 12.24
CA PRO A 56 -11.77 -13.98 12.74
C PRO A 56 -13.16 -14.58 12.46
N THR A 57 -14.15 -13.75 12.12
CA THR A 57 -15.49 -14.20 11.73
C THR A 57 -15.63 -14.47 10.23
N ASP A 58 -14.68 -14.04 9.39
CA ASP A 58 -14.64 -14.38 7.96
C ASP A 58 -13.81 -15.65 7.73
N MET A 59 -14.46 -16.81 7.79
CA MET A 59 -13.81 -18.10 7.59
C MET A 59 -13.12 -18.23 6.22
N GLN A 60 -13.63 -17.58 5.17
CA GLN A 60 -13.02 -17.63 3.84
C GLN A 60 -11.73 -16.80 3.80
N GLY A 61 -11.74 -15.61 4.41
CA GLY A 61 -10.56 -14.77 4.56
C GLY A 61 -9.49 -15.44 5.41
N MET A 62 -9.88 -16.06 6.53
CA MET A 62 -8.97 -16.81 7.39
C MET A 62 -8.37 -18.04 6.69
N ALA A 63 -9.11 -18.69 5.80
CA ALA A 63 -8.63 -19.85 5.03
C ALA A 63 -7.44 -19.50 4.11
N TRP A 64 -7.23 -18.22 3.77
CA TRP A 64 -6.04 -17.78 3.03
C TRP A 64 -4.74 -17.92 3.85
N GLY A 65 -4.83 -18.05 5.18
CA GLY A 65 -3.68 -18.29 6.06
C GLY A 65 -2.66 -17.15 6.04
N VAL A 66 -3.12 -15.90 5.93
CA VAL A 66 -2.25 -14.72 5.78
C VAL A 66 -1.59 -14.35 7.10
N HIS A 67 -2.37 -14.19 8.17
CA HIS A 67 -1.89 -13.68 9.46
C HIS A 67 -1.85 -14.78 10.53
N THR A 68 -0.91 -14.65 11.45
CA THR A 68 -0.87 -15.46 12.67
C THR A 68 -1.83 -14.84 13.68
N MET A 69 -2.84 -15.59 14.10
CA MET A 69 -3.91 -15.10 14.98
C MET A 69 -4.12 -16.10 16.12
N GLY A 70 -3.56 -15.79 17.29
CA GLY A 70 -3.56 -16.71 18.43
C GLY A 70 -2.73 -17.98 18.18
N PRO A 71 -2.81 -18.97 19.09
CA PRO A 71 -1.92 -20.13 19.08
C PRO A 71 -2.23 -21.14 17.96
N MET A 72 -3.47 -21.15 17.45
CA MET A 72 -3.94 -22.19 16.51
C MET A 72 -3.90 -21.76 15.04
N MET A 73 -3.71 -20.46 14.74
CA MET A 73 -3.67 -19.98 13.37
C MET A 73 -2.30 -19.42 13.03
N ARG A 74 -1.59 -20.11 12.13
CA ARG A 74 -0.26 -19.71 11.65
C ARG A 74 -0.39 -19.01 10.29
N GLY A 75 0.16 -17.81 10.17
CA GLY A 75 0.22 -17.04 8.93
C GLY A 75 1.22 -17.60 7.92
N ARG A 76 0.94 -18.80 7.37
CA ARG A 76 1.81 -19.51 6.43
C ARG A 76 2.08 -18.72 5.15
N ASN A 77 1.13 -17.87 4.75
CA ASN A 77 1.18 -17.10 3.52
C ASN A 77 1.49 -15.62 3.73
N PHE A 78 1.94 -15.21 4.92
CA PHE A 78 2.14 -13.79 5.26
C PHE A 78 2.96 -13.05 4.19
N LEU A 79 4.17 -13.53 3.88
CA LEU A 79 5.08 -12.83 2.97
C LEU A 79 4.61 -12.89 1.50
N SER A 80 4.17 -14.06 1.02
CA SER A 80 3.76 -14.25 -0.37
C SER A 80 2.47 -13.47 -0.68
N TRP A 81 1.52 -13.46 0.25
CA TRP A 81 0.27 -12.72 0.10
C TRP A 81 0.50 -11.21 0.11
N HIS A 82 1.28 -10.67 1.07
CA HIS A 82 1.56 -9.23 1.12
C HIS A 82 2.38 -8.77 -0.09
N ARG A 83 3.32 -9.58 -0.58
CA ARG A 83 4.05 -9.28 -1.81
C ARG A 83 3.09 -9.08 -2.99
N GLN A 84 2.12 -9.97 -3.16
CA GLN A 84 1.14 -9.87 -4.22
C GLN A 84 0.15 -8.71 -3.99
N PHE A 85 -0.24 -8.46 -2.74
CA PHE A 85 -1.09 -7.34 -2.35
C PHE A 85 -0.47 -6.01 -2.73
N VAL A 86 0.78 -5.76 -2.30
CA VAL A 86 1.53 -4.54 -2.60
C VAL A 86 1.75 -4.40 -4.12
N LEU A 87 2.07 -5.49 -4.83
CA LEU A 87 2.17 -5.46 -6.30
C LEU A 87 0.86 -5.03 -6.97
N ARG A 88 -0.29 -5.58 -6.54
CA ARG A 88 -1.59 -5.20 -7.11
C ARG A 88 -1.96 -3.75 -6.81
N LEU A 89 -1.62 -3.25 -5.62
CA LEU A 89 -1.82 -1.84 -5.27
C LEU A 89 -0.93 -0.93 -6.14
N GLU A 90 0.36 -1.26 -6.28
CA GLU A 90 1.30 -0.52 -7.13
C GLU A 90 0.83 -0.49 -8.58
N LEU A 91 0.41 -1.62 -9.15
CA LEU A 91 -0.14 -1.69 -10.50
C LEU A 91 -1.39 -0.82 -10.66
N ARG A 92 -2.19 -0.64 -9.60
CA ARG A 92 -3.36 0.24 -9.62
C ARG A 92 -2.96 1.71 -9.57
N LEU A 93 -2.00 2.08 -8.73
CA LEU A 93 -1.44 3.44 -8.68
C LEU A 93 -0.79 3.81 -10.02
N GLN A 94 -0.13 2.86 -10.67
CA GLN A 94 0.46 3.02 -11.99
C GLN A 94 -0.55 3.27 -13.13
N LYS A 95 -1.85 3.00 -12.91
CA LYS A 95 -2.90 3.42 -13.84
C LYS A 95 -3.22 4.91 -13.75
N VAL A 96 -2.78 5.59 -12.68
CA VAL A 96 -2.83 7.04 -12.54
C VAL A 96 -1.51 7.63 -13.02
N HIS A 97 -0.39 7.19 -12.45
CA HIS A 97 0.95 7.65 -12.77
C HIS A 97 1.88 6.48 -13.07
N ALA A 98 2.23 6.27 -14.36
CA ALA A 98 2.95 5.08 -14.81
C ALA A 98 4.33 4.87 -14.17
N ALA A 99 4.99 5.96 -13.74
CA ALA A 99 6.30 5.92 -13.10
C ALA A 99 6.25 5.64 -11.58
N VAL A 100 5.07 5.72 -10.95
CA VAL A 100 4.94 5.54 -9.50
C VAL A 100 5.30 4.11 -9.10
N THR A 101 6.10 4.02 -8.05
CA THR A 101 6.34 2.78 -7.29
C THR A 101 5.98 3.02 -5.84
N ILE A 102 5.62 1.95 -5.12
CA ILE A 102 5.44 2.03 -3.68
C ILE A 102 6.83 2.06 -3.03
N PRO A 103 7.24 3.17 -2.39
CA PRO A 103 8.53 3.22 -1.72
C PRO A 103 8.54 2.30 -0.50
N TYR A 104 9.73 1.94 -0.04
CA TYR A 104 9.88 1.30 1.27
C TYR A 104 10.34 2.33 2.31
N TRP A 105 9.91 2.14 3.55
CA TRP A 105 10.37 2.91 4.69
C TRP A 105 11.32 2.04 5.52
N ASP A 106 12.60 2.41 5.57
CA ASP A 106 13.58 1.75 6.42
C ASP A 106 13.46 2.23 7.88
N ALA A 107 12.48 1.67 8.58
CA ALA A 107 12.22 1.96 9.99
C ALA A 107 13.32 1.43 10.95
N VAL A 108 14.31 0.68 10.46
CA VAL A 108 15.48 0.28 11.27
C VAL A 108 16.40 1.49 11.46
N THR A 109 16.66 2.22 10.36
CA THR A 109 17.58 3.35 10.32
C THR A 109 16.89 4.68 10.64
N ASP A 110 15.67 4.89 10.15
CA ASP A 110 14.91 6.14 10.32
C ASP A 110 13.49 5.83 10.79
N ARG A 111 13.20 6.12 12.05
CA ARG A 111 11.87 5.88 12.66
C ARG A 111 10.94 7.09 12.56
N SER A 112 11.39 8.19 11.98
CA SER A 112 10.54 9.37 11.81
C SER A 112 9.50 9.12 10.71
N ILE A 113 8.27 9.58 10.94
CA ILE A 113 7.25 9.50 9.90
C ILE A 113 7.66 10.47 8.77
N PRO A 114 7.64 10.03 7.50
CA PRO A 114 7.96 10.91 6.38
C PRO A 114 7.05 12.15 6.39
N LYS A 115 7.64 13.34 6.31
CA LYS A 115 6.90 14.62 6.40
C LYS A 115 5.64 14.68 5.50
N PRO A 116 5.65 14.22 4.23
CA PRO A 116 4.44 14.23 3.41
C PRO A 116 3.32 13.33 3.93
N LEU A 117 3.64 12.30 4.71
CA LEU A 117 2.65 11.42 5.34
C LEU A 117 2.18 11.93 6.70
N ASP A 118 2.75 13.03 7.22
CA ASP A 118 2.38 13.68 8.48
C ASP A 118 1.70 15.04 8.26
N ASP A 119 1.38 15.37 7.02
CA ASP A 119 0.63 16.57 6.66
C ASP A 119 -0.82 16.47 7.18
N SER A 120 -1.22 17.43 8.01
CA SER A 120 -2.53 17.42 8.67
C SER A 120 -3.70 17.55 7.69
N ALA A 121 -3.53 18.29 6.59
CA ALA A 121 -4.58 18.44 5.58
C ALA A 121 -4.79 17.12 4.82
N LEU A 122 -3.70 16.41 4.49
CA LEU A 122 -3.79 15.08 3.89
C LEU A 122 -4.45 14.07 4.83
N LEU A 123 -4.05 14.02 6.10
CA LEU A 123 -4.65 13.14 7.10
C LEU A 123 -6.16 13.36 7.22
N VAL A 124 -6.59 14.62 7.32
CA VAL A 124 -8.02 14.99 7.33
C VAL A 124 -8.71 14.53 6.04
N SER A 125 -8.10 14.76 4.88
CA SER A 125 -8.69 14.38 3.58
C SER A 125 -8.83 12.86 3.42
N TRP A 126 -7.95 12.09 4.07
CA TRP A 126 -7.99 10.63 4.09
C TRP A 126 -8.86 10.07 5.22
N GLY A 127 -9.38 10.92 6.10
CA GLY A 127 -10.13 10.49 7.28
C GLY A 127 -9.28 9.69 8.27
N VAL A 128 -7.98 10.01 8.36
CA VAL A 128 -7.03 9.37 9.27
C VAL A 128 -6.82 10.26 10.50
N THR A 129 -7.04 9.69 11.69
CA THR A 129 -6.65 10.27 12.97
C THR A 129 -5.38 9.58 13.46
N ARG A 130 -4.41 10.35 13.93
CA ARG A 130 -3.24 9.86 14.67
C ARG A 130 -3.33 10.36 16.10
N ASP A 131 -3.12 9.44 17.04
CA ASP A 131 -3.09 9.72 18.48
C ASP A 131 -1.69 10.16 18.93
#